data_AF-A0A1H8I6M1-F1
#
_entry.id   AF-A0A1H8I6M1-F1
#
_cell.length_a   1.000
_cell.length_b   1.000
_cell.length_c   1.000
_cell.angle_alpha   90.00
_cell.angle_beta   90.00
_cell.angle_gamma   90.00
#
_symmetry.space_group_name_H-M   'P 1'
#
loop_
_entity.id
_entity.type
_entity.pdbx_description
1 polymer ?
#
loop_
_entity_poly.entity_id
_entity_poly.type
_entity_poly.pdbx_seq_one_letter_code
_entity_poly.pdbx_strand_id
1 'polypeptide(L)'
;MTYRAVHTQKTTLSWKIRSIALVSILSFGLPLNAEKIGSVSTKFKLIGPNDKIVIEAFDDPDIKGATCYLSRAKTGGVSGAVGVAEDTSDASIACRQVGPIILPEEIKNGDSDGEEVFKKNTSLLFKSLQVVRFYDSKRNVLIYLTYSDRIIEGSPKNSISTIPIMPWH
;
A
#
# COMPACT_ATOMS: atom_id res chain seq x y z
N MET A 1 38.38 -68.15 -28.30
CA MET A 1 37.03 -68.54 -28.74
C MET A 1 36.23 -67.25 -28.86
N THR A 2 35.74 -66.97 -30.06
CA THR A 2 35.47 -65.62 -30.57
C THR A 2 34.00 -65.51 -30.96
N TYR A 3 33.43 -64.31 -30.83
CA TYR A 3 32.14 -63.81 -31.37
C TYR A 3 30.87 -64.33 -30.64
N ARG A 4 29.80 -63.55 -30.43
CA ARG A 4 29.23 -62.43 -31.22
C ARG A 4 28.26 -61.63 -30.34
N ALA A 5 28.28 -60.30 -30.45
CA ALA A 5 27.14 -59.46 -30.09
C ALA A 5 25.96 -59.71 -31.06
N VAL A 6 24.73 -59.35 -30.67
CA VAL A 6 23.76 -58.55 -31.47
C VAL A 6 22.31 -58.64 -30.93
N HIS A 7 21.65 -57.48 -31.02
CA HIS A 7 20.20 -57.17 -31.01
C HIS A 7 19.44 -56.92 -29.70
N THR A 8 19.61 -55.67 -29.25
CA THR A 8 18.56 -54.72 -28.87
C THR A 8 17.24 -54.85 -29.63
N GLN A 9 16.14 -55.02 -28.90
CA GLN A 9 14.77 -54.82 -29.39
C GLN A 9 14.17 -53.60 -28.69
N LYS A 10 13.96 -52.52 -29.45
CA LYS A 10 13.34 -51.27 -29.04
C LYS A 10 11.83 -51.49 -28.92
N THR A 11 11.28 -51.41 -27.72
CA THR A 11 9.83 -51.31 -27.50
C THR A 11 9.40 -49.87 -27.72
N THR A 12 8.64 -49.66 -28.79
CA THR A 12 7.99 -48.40 -29.15
C THR A 12 6.80 -48.16 -28.22
N LEU A 13 7.03 -47.48 -27.10
CA LEU A 13 5.95 -46.99 -26.25
C LEU A 13 5.50 -45.61 -26.76
N SER A 14 4.42 -45.62 -27.53
CA SER A 14 3.68 -44.45 -28.00
C SER A 14 3.21 -43.62 -26.81
N TRP A 15 3.96 -42.56 -26.49
CA TRP A 15 3.55 -41.56 -25.50
C TRP A 15 2.64 -40.55 -26.18
N LYS A 16 1.32 -40.77 -26.13
CA LYS A 16 0.34 -39.75 -26.48
C LYS A 16 0.53 -38.58 -25.52
N ILE A 17 1.15 -37.51 -26.02
CA ILE A 17 1.26 -36.21 -25.34
C ILE A 17 -0.16 -35.72 -25.09
N ARG A 18 -0.67 -35.94 -23.87
CA ARG A 18 -1.84 -35.22 -23.37
C ARG A 18 -1.32 -33.82 -23.05
N SER A 19 -1.63 -32.87 -23.92
CA SER A 19 -1.42 -31.44 -23.70
C SER A 19 -2.13 -31.04 -22.40
N ILE A 20 -1.41 -30.99 -21.29
CA ILE A 20 -1.86 -30.32 -20.08
C ILE A 20 -1.65 -28.83 -20.36
N ALA A 21 -2.75 -28.15 -20.71
CA ALA A 21 -2.76 -26.70 -20.81
C ALA A 21 -2.42 -26.13 -19.44
N LEU A 22 -1.20 -25.60 -19.31
CA LEU A 22 -0.74 -24.86 -18.14
C LEU A 22 -1.53 -23.54 -18.10
N VAL A 23 -2.67 -23.53 -17.41
CA VAL A 23 -3.42 -22.30 -17.16
C VAL A 23 -2.62 -21.49 -16.15
N SER A 24 -1.76 -20.58 -16.65
CA SER A 24 -1.14 -19.55 -15.83
C SER A 24 -2.24 -18.68 -15.24
N ILE A 25 -2.56 -18.90 -13.96
CA ILE A 25 -3.40 -18.00 -13.18
C ILE A 25 -2.59 -16.72 -12.99
N LEU A 26 -2.82 -15.73 -13.85
CA LEU A 26 -2.35 -14.36 -13.65
C LEU A 26 -2.97 -13.88 -12.34
N SER A 27 -2.16 -13.84 -11.28
CA SER A 27 -2.53 -13.22 -10.01
C SER A 27 -2.54 -11.71 -10.24
N PHE A 28 -3.67 -11.17 -10.69
CA PHE A 28 -3.90 -9.73 -10.70
C PHE A 28 -3.94 -9.26 -9.24
N GLY A 29 -2.86 -8.65 -8.76
CA GLY A 29 -2.87 -7.91 -7.50
C GLY A 29 -3.89 -6.79 -7.62
N LEU A 30 -4.96 -6.84 -6.82
CA LEU A 30 -5.92 -5.75 -6.75
C LEU A 30 -5.20 -4.52 -6.20
N PRO A 31 -5.37 -3.33 -6.80
CA PRO A 31 -4.78 -2.12 -6.24
C PRO A 31 -5.37 -1.88 -4.85
N LEU A 32 -4.48 -1.76 -3.86
CA LEU A 32 -4.80 -1.44 -2.47
C LEU A 32 -5.33 0.00 -2.40
N ASN A 33 -6.61 0.18 -2.73
CA ASN A 33 -7.25 1.48 -2.67
C ASN A 33 -7.65 1.75 -1.23
N ALA A 34 -7.27 2.93 -0.72
CA ALA A 34 -7.80 3.46 0.52
C ALA A 34 -9.34 3.43 0.51
N GLU A 35 -9.92 2.79 1.52
CA GLU A 35 -11.36 2.73 1.72
C GLU A 35 -11.84 4.02 2.39
N LYS A 36 -12.78 4.74 1.77
CA LYS A 36 -13.35 5.93 2.39
C LYS A 36 -14.30 5.54 3.53
N ILE A 37 -13.92 5.91 4.76
CA ILE A 37 -14.73 5.73 5.97
C ILE A 37 -15.80 6.82 6.09
N GLY A 38 -15.44 8.07 5.79
CA GLY A 38 -16.36 9.19 5.99
C GLY A 38 -15.83 10.54 5.57
N SER A 39 -16.61 11.59 5.78
CA SER A 39 -16.15 12.97 5.56
C SER A 39 -17.00 14.00 6.32
N VAL A 40 -16.37 15.08 6.79
CA VAL A 40 -17.03 16.23 7.42
C VAL A 40 -16.73 17.51 6.63
N SER A 41 -17.73 18.36 6.39
CA SER A 41 -17.53 19.65 5.71
C SER A 41 -16.90 20.68 6.64
N THR A 42 -15.92 21.44 6.12
CA THR A 42 -15.20 22.46 6.89
C THR A 42 -15.47 23.88 6.38
N LYS A 43 -15.70 24.05 5.07
CA LYS A 43 -16.01 25.35 4.47
C LYS A 43 -17.14 25.24 3.46
N PHE A 44 -18.22 25.98 3.73
CA PHE A 44 -19.36 26.06 2.83
C PHE A 44 -19.04 26.94 1.62
N LYS A 45 -19.34 26.45 0.42
CA LYS A 45 -19.18 27.20 -0.83
C LYS A 45 -20.55 27.43 -1.45
N LEU A 46 -20.76 28.65 -1.96
CA LEU A 46 -22.02 29.04 -2.59
C LEU A 46 -22.26 28.28 -3.91
N ILE A 47 -21.19 27.94 -4.63
CA ILE A 47 -21.23 27.23 -5.91
C ILE A 47 -20.24 26.05 -5.86
N GLY A 48 -20.77 24.85 -6.13
CA GLY A 48 -20.02 23.59 -6.11
C GLY A 48 -19.87 22.96 -4.71
N PRO A 49 -19.14 21.84 -4.58
CA PRO A 49 -19.00 21.12 -3.31
C PRO A 49 -18.32 21.94 -2.21
N ASN A 50 -18.61 21.63 -0.96
CA ASN A 50 -17.88 22.21 0.17
C ASN A 50 -16.46 21.62 0.28
N ASP A 51 -15.55 22.41 0.86
CA ASP A 51 -14.30 21.83 1.37
C ASP A 51 -14.65 20.86 2.51
N LYS A 52 -13.91 19.77 2.60
CA LYS A 52 -14.18 18.72 3.58
C LYS A 52 -12.90 18.07 4.08
N ILE A 53 -12.97 17.47 5.26
CA ILE A 53 -12.00 16.49 5.72
C ILE A 53 -12.54 15.12 5.36
N VAL A 54 -11.75 14.31 4.66
CA VAL A 54 -12.09 12.92 4.33
C VAL A 54 -11.27 12.00 5.23
N ILE A 55 -11.90 10.94 5.74
CA ILE A 55 -11.25 9.88 6.49
C ILE A 55 -11.21 8.64 5.59
N GLU A 56 -10.03 8.12 5.36
CA GLU A 56 -9.75 6.92 4.56
C GLU A 56 -9.00 5.90 5.43
N ALA A 57 -9.29 4.62 5.28
CA ALA A 57 -8.54 3.54 5.90
C ALA A 57 -7.73 2.78 4.83
N PHE A 58 -6.54 2.34 5.18
CA PHE A 58 -5.76 1.42 4.37
C PHE A 58 -4.98 0.48 5.27
N ASP A 59 -4.78 -0.75 4.81
CA ASP A 59 -3.93 -1.72 5.49
C ASP A 59 -2.49 -1.57 5.02
N ASP A 60 -1.55 -1.91 5.88
CA ASP A 60 -0.17 -2.04 5.46
C ASP A 60 -0.02 -3.34 4.63
N PRO A 61 0.46 -3.27 3.37
CA PRO A 61 0.54 -4.45 2.50
C PRO A 61 1.52 -5.53 3.01
N ASP A 62 2.55 -5.14 3.76
CA ASP A 62 3.60 -6.04 4.24
C ASP A 62 3.42 -6.40 5.72
N ILE A 63 2.73 -5.55 6.49
CA ILE A 63 2.39 -5.78 7.89
C ILE A 63 0.91 -6.13 8.01
N LYS A 64 0.60 -7.42 7.83
CA LYS A 64 -0.73 -7.94 8.14
C LYS A 64 -1.09 -7.64 9.60
N GLY A 65 -2.32 -7.17 9.81
CA GLY A 65 -2.80 -6.77 11.14
C GLY A 65 -2.49 -5.32 11.52
N ALA A 66 -1.85 -4.54 10.66
CA ALA A 66 -1.73 -3.08 10.83
C ALA A 66 -2.66 -2.35 9.86
N THR A 67 -3.53 -1.50 10.40
CA THR A 67 -4.44 -0.63 9.64
C THR A 67 -4.21 0.82 10.03
N CYS A 68 -4.12 1.69 9.03
CA CYS A 68 -3.98 3.13 9.20
C CYS A 68 -5.25 3.87 8.77
N TYR A 69 -5.66 4.83 9.59
CA TYR A 69 -6.74 5.78 9.30
C TYR A 69 -6.12 7.13 9.01
N LEU A 70 -6.28 7.59 7.77
CA LEU A 70 -5.75 8.84 7.27
C LEU A 70 -6.88 9.85 7.11
N SER A 71 -6.77 10.97 7.82
CA SER A 71 -7.60 12.15 7.59
C SER A 71 -6.84 13.14 6.73
N ARG A 72 -7.51 13.74 5.75
CA ARG A 72 -6.93 14.78 4.89
C ARG A 72 -7.97 15.79 4.44
N ALA A 73 -7.52 17.01 4.17
CA ALA A 73 -8.32 18.01 3.51
C ALA A 73 -8.63 17.60 2.05
N LYS A 74 -9.82 17.96 1.58
CA LYS A 74 -10.23 17.86 0.18
C LYS A 74 -10.92 19.16 -0.24
N THR A 75 -10.35 19.82 -1.23
CA THR A 75 -10.83 21.10 -1.75
C THR A 75 -12.08 20.89 -2.61
N GLY A 76 -13.14 21.63 -2.30
CA GLY A 76 -14.39 21.70 -3.04
C GLY A 76 -14.45 22.90 -4.01
N GLY A 77 -15.65 23.32 -4.37
CA GLY A 77 -15.93 24.37 -5.34
C GLY A 77 -15.89 23.82 -6.77
N VAL A 78 -16.07 24.70 -7.76
CA VAL A 78 -16.07 24.31 -9.17
C VAL A 78 -14.77 23.59 -9.55
N SER A 79 -13.61 24.12 -9.14
CA SER A 79 -12.31 23.49 -9.38
C SER A 79 -12.17 22.12 -8.71
N GLY A 80 -12.69 21.96 -7.50
CA GLY A 80 -12.70 20.67 -6.80
C GLY A 80 -13.65 19.65 -7.44
N ALA A 81 -14.77 20.10 -8.01
CA ALA A 81 -15.71 19.24 -8.73
C ALA A 81 -15.13 18.71 -10.05
N VAL A 82 -14.35 19.53 -10.77
CA VAL A 82 -13.68 19.13 -12.01
C VAL A 82 -12.29 18.51 -11.79
N GLY A 83 -11.86 18.33 -10.53
CA GLY A 83 -10.62 17.65 -10.18
C GLY A 83 -9.34 18.45 -10.41
N VAL A 84 -9.43 19.77 -10.63
CA VAL A 84 -8.26 20.65 -10.84
C VAL A 84 -7.85 21.41 -9.59
N ALA A 85 -8.63 21.30 -8.51
CA ALA A 85 -8.24 21.89 -7.24
C ALA A 85 -7.07 21.11 -6.63
N GLU A 86 -6.16 21.87 -6.05
CA GLU A 86 -5.14 21.36 -5.16
C GLU A 86 -5.70 21.26 -3.74
N ASP A 87 -5.59 20.09 -3.13
CA ASP A 87 -5.90 19.90 -1.71
C ASP A 87 -4.81 20.56 -0.85
N THR A 88 -5.18 21.03 0.35
CA THR A 88 -4.18 21.55 1.30
C THR A 88 -3.33 20.40 1.86
N SER A 89 -2.13 20.71 2.35
CA SER A 89 -1.21 19.71 2.93
C SER A 89 -1.62 19.29 4.36
N ASP A 90 -2.84 19.61 4.80
CA ASP A 90 -3.35 19.25 6.12
C ASP A 90 -3.79 17.79 6.11
N ALA A 91 -3.04 16.95 6.84
CA ALA A 91 -3.33 15.55 7.03
C ALA A 91 -2.95 15.10 8.45
N SER A 92 -3.61 14.05 8.93
CA SER A 92 -3.27 13.38 10.18
C SER A 92 -3.54 11.89 10.06
N ILE A 93 -2.69 11.07 10.68
CA ILE A 93 -2.75 9.62 10.60
C ILE A 93 -2.88 9.00 12.00
N ALA A 94 -3.65 7.93 12.10
CA ALA A 94 -3.70 7.06 13.26
C ALA A 94 -3.69 5.60 12.81
N CYS A 95 -2.66 4.85 13.18
CA CYS A 95 -2.52 3.44 12.85
C CYS A 95 -2.72 2.56 14.08
N ARG A 96 -3.30 1.38 13.87
CA ARG A 96 -3.71 0.45 14.93
C ARG A 96 -3.30 -0.98 14.56
N GLN A 97 -2.88 -1.74 15.57
CA GLN A 97 -2.84 -3.19 15.48
C GLN A 97 -4.28 -3.70 15.58
N VAL A 98 -4.81 -4.23 14.49
CA VAL A 98 -6.16 -4.81 14.38
C VAL A 98 -6.15 -6.34 14.25
N GLY A 99 -4.95 -6.93 14.26
CA GLY A 99 -4.75 -8.36 14.19
C GLY A 99 -3.35 -8.78 14.68
N PRO A 100 -3.02 -10.07 14.62
CA PRO A 100 -1.66 -10.53 14.90
C PRO A 100 -0.68 -9.95 13.88
N ILE A 101 0.42 -9.40 14.36
CA ILE A 101 1.51 -8.88 13.52
C ILE A 101 2.66 -9.88 13.54
N ILE A 102 3.07 -10.32 12.35
CA ILE A 102 4.29 -11.08 12.12
C ILE A 102 5.18 -10.21 11.23
N LEU A 103 6.31 -9.77 11.78
CA LEU A 103 7.25 -8.95 11.01
C LEU A 103 8.01 -9.82 9.99
N PRO A 104 8.01 -9.46 8.70
CA PRO A 104 8.95 -9.98 7.71
C PRO A 104 10.41 -9.68 8.10
N GLU A 105 11.35 -10.53 7.67
CA GLU A 105 12.78 -10.35 7.99
C GLU A 105 13.36 -9.05 7.44
N GLU A 106 12.97 -8.65 6.22
CA GLU A 106 13.40 -7.39 5.57
C GLU A 106 13.04 -6.16 6.44
N ILE A 107 11.86 -6.17 7.05
CA ILE A 107 11.42 -5.09 7.96
C ILE A 107 12.13 -5.20 9.31
N LYS A 108 12.32 -6.41 9.86
CA LYS A 108 13.05 -6.59 11.13
C LYS A 108 14.48 -6.08 11.07
N ASN A 109 15.13 -6.24 9.92
CA ASN A 109 16.51 -5.81 9.69
C ASN A 109 16.62 -4.31 9.37
N GLY A 110 15.49 -3.64 9.10
CA GLY A 110 15.45 -2.23 8.70
C GLY A 110 15.72 -2.00 7.22
N ASP A 111 15.75 -3.05 6.39
CA ASP A 111 16.00 -2.94 4.94
C ASP A 111 14.87 -2.19 4.21
N SER A 112 13.66 -2.24 4.79
CA SER A 112 12.43 -1.56 4.32
C SER A 112 12.13 -0.25 5.05
N ASP A 113 13.07 0.31 5.81
CA ASP A 113 12.85 1.59 6.50
C ASP A 113 12.70 2.75 5.50
N GLY A 114 11.61 3.51 5.64
CA GLY A 114 11.24 4.59 4.73
C GLY A 114 10.43 4.14 3.51
N GLU A 115 10.02 2.86 3.44
CA GLU A 115 9.19 2.34 2.36
C GLU A 115 7.80 3.00 2.34
N GLU A 116 7.34 3.36 1.14
CA GLU A 116 6.02 3.97 0.91
C GLU A 116 4.93 2.91 1.01
N VAL A 117 4.13 2.97 2.07
CA VAL A 117 3.00 2.06 2.30
C VAL A 117 1.68 2.61 1.77
N PHE A 118 1.62 3.91 1.51
CA PHE A 118 0.46 4.56 0.92
C PHE A 118 0.85 5.85 0.19
N LYS A 119 0.21 6.09 -0.96
CA LYS A 119 0.33 7.34 -1.72
C LYS A 119 -1.00 7.80 -2.26
N LYS A 120 -1.26 9.10 -2.14
CA LYS A 120 -2.40 9.76 -2.77
C LYS A 120 -1.98 11.05 -3.45
N ASN A 121 -2.30 11.21 -4.72
CA ASN A 121 -2.17 12.49 -5.41
C ASN A 121 -3.23 13.47 -4.90
N THR A 122 -2.79 14.62 -4.43
CA THR A 122 -3.61 15.70 -3.86
C THR A 122 -3.68 16.93 -4.77
N SER A 123 -3.02 16.88 -5.92
CA SER A 123 -3.04 17.90 -6.97
C SER A 123 -2.88 17.22 -8.34
N LEU A 124 -3.30 17.92 -9.40
CA LEU A 124 -3.07 17.48 -10.78
C LEU A 124 -1.59 17.55 -11.18
N LEU A 125 -0.80 18.44 -10.56
CA LEU A 125 0.52 18.74 -11.08
C LEU A 125 1.67 18.47 -10.09
N PHE A 126 1.58 18.78 -8.78
CA PHE A 126 2.82 18.76 -7.96
C PHE A 126 2.68 18.45 -6.46
N LYS A 127 1.56 17.87 -6.02
CA LYS A 127 1.39 17.45 -4.62
C LYS A 127 0.87 16.03 -4.51
N SER A 128 1.54 15.26 -3.68
CA SER A 128 1.06 14.00 -3.16
C SER A 128 1.17 13.99 -1.63
N LEU A 129 0.37 13.13 -1.02
CA LEU A 129 0.42 12.77 0.37
C LEU A 129 0.93 11.35 0.44
N GLN A 130 2.01 11.14 1.17
CA GLN A 130 2.68 9.86 1.31
C GLN A 130 2.57 9.40 2.77
N VAL A 131 2.58 8.09 2.97
CA VAL A 131 2.81 7.46 4.27
C VAL A 131 3.96 6.48 4.08
N VAL A 132 4.98 6.63 4.92
CA VAL A 132 6.14 5.73 4.95
C VAL A 132 6.22 5.02 6.28
N ARG A 133 6.79 3.81 6.27
CA ARG A 133 6.95 2.94 7.43
C ARG A 133 8.41 2.88 7.88
N PHE A 134 8.63 2.81 9.19
CA PHE A 134 9.91 2.48 9.81
C PHE A 134 9.70 1.46 10.93
N TYR A 135 10.76 0.74 11.29
CA TYR A 135 10.74 -0.19 12.43
C TYR A 135 11.79 0.19 13.49
N ASP A 136 11.32 0.49 14.70
CA ASP A 136 12.18 0.65 15.88
C ASP A 136 12.34 -0.71 16.59
N SER A 137 13.40 -1.43 16.22
CA SER A 137 13.72 -2.75 16.77
C SER A 137 13.99 -2.73 18.27
N LYS A 138 14.53 -1.63 18.82
CA LYS A 138 14.83 -1.51 20.25
C LYS A 138 13.56 -1.49 21.09
N ARG A 139 12.49 -0.89 20.57
CA ARG A 139 11.20 -0.75 21.27
C ARG A 139 10.14 -1.70 20.76
N ASN A 140 10.41 -2.45 19.69
CA ASN A 140 9.46 -3.31 18.99
C ASN A 140 8.22 -2.54 18.52
N VAL A 141 8.44 -1.42 17.81
CA VAL A 141 7.42 -0.47 17.39
C VAL A 141 7.50 -0.22 15.89
N LEU A 142 6.36 -0.30 15.20
CA LEU A 142 6.22 0.23 13.84
C LEU A 142 5.87 1.72 13.90
N ILE A 143 6.50 2.50 13.04
CA ILE A 143 6.34 3.94 12.95
C ILE A 143 5.83 4.28 11.56
N TYR A 144 4.73 5.02 11.49
CA TYR A 144 4.13 5.49 10.26
C TYR A 144 4.21 7.01 10.24
N LEU A 145 4.94 7.55 9.27
CA LEU A 145 5.07 8.98 9.05
C LEU A 145 4.30 9.35 7.78
N THR A 146 3.31 10.24 7.91
CA THR A 146 2.70 10.88 6.76
C THR A 146 3.28 12.26 6.53
N TYR A 147 3.59 12.58 5.28
CA TYR A 147 4.05 13.90 4.86
C TYR A 147 3.60 14.20 3.43
N SER A 148 3.54 15.48 3.09
CA SER A 148 3.21 15.92 1.72
C SER A 148 4.47 16.36 1.01
N ASP A 149 4.71 15.84 -0.19
CA ASP A 149 5.74 16.38 -1.06
C ASP A 149 5.20 17.65 -1.74
N ARG A 150 5.95 18.74 -1.62
CA ARG A 150 5.75 19.94 -2.44
C ARG A 150 7.09 20.23 -3.08
N ILE A 151 7.22 19.88 -4.36
CA ILE A 151 8.49 19.85 -5.10
C ILE A 151 9.21 21.21 -5.09
N ILE A 152 8.49 22.32 -4.93
CA ILE A 152 9.04 23.68 -5.09
C ILE A 152 9.41 24.35 -3.75
N GLU A 153 8.69 24.09 -2.66
CA GLU A 153 8.90 24.80 -1.38
C GLU A 153 9.18 23.86 -0.20
N GLY A 154 8.99 22.54 -0.39
CA GLY A 154 8.82 21.61 0.73
C GLY A 154 7.53 21.90 1.52
N SER A 155 6.88 20.87 2.05
CA SER A 155 5.82 21.07 3.05
C SER A 155 6.28 20.40 4.34
N PRO A 156 6.72 21.14 5.36
CA PRO A 156 7.13 20.56 6.63
C PRO A 156 5.96 19.94 7.41
N LYS A 157 4.73 20.02 6.86
CA LYS A 157 3.53 19.41 7.44
C LYS A 157 3.62 17.89 7.36
N ASN A 158 3.66 17.29 8.54
CA ASN A 158 3.67 15.85 8.72
C ASN A 158 2.82 15.48 9.93
N SER A 159 2.51 14.19 10.03
CA SER A 159 1.88 13.57 11.20
C SER A 159 2.46 12.17 11.36
N ILE A 160 2.55 11.70 12.60
CA ILE A 160 3.16 10.42 12.94
C ILE A 160 2.17 9.59 13.76
N SER A 161 2.16 8.28 13.51
CA SER A 161 1.50 7.30 14.35
C SER A 161 2.46 6.14 14.62
N THR A 162 2.30 5.50 15.77
CA THR A 162 3.11 4.33 16.13
C THR A 162 2.23 3.17 16.53
N ILE A 163 2.67 1.96 16.22
CA ILE A 163 2.06 0.69 16.66
C ILE A 163 3.11 -0.06 17.47
N PRO A 164 2.99 -0.10 18.80
CA PRO A 164 3.71 -1.07 19.61
C PRO A 164 3.24 -2.47 19.24
N ILE A 165 4.15 -3.35 18.84
CA ILE A 165 3.81 -4.73 18.48
C ILE A 165 3.63 -5.51 19.78
N MET A 166 2.37 -5.84 20.08
CA MET A 166 2.00 -6.57 21.28
C MET A 166 1.47 -7.97 20.93
N PRO A 167 1.56 -8.94 21.86
CA PRO A 167 0.86 -10.21 21.72
C PRO A 167 -0.61 -10.00 21.41
N TRP A 168 -1.16 -10.80 20.51
CA TRP A 168 -2.58 -10.77 20.13
C TRP A 168 -3.35 -11.83 20.92
N HIS A 169 -4.51 -11.44 21.48
CA HIS A 169 -5.37 -12.30 22.31
C HIS A 169 -6.80 -12.27 21.79
#